data_AF-A0ABD6NYY4-F1
#
_entry.id   AF-A0ABD6NYY4-F1
#
_cell.length_a   1.000
_cell.length_b   1.000
_cell.length_c   1.000
_cell.angle_alpha   90.00
_cell.angle_beta   90.00
_cell.angle_gamma   90.00
#
_symmetry.space_group_name_H-M   'P 1'
#
loop_
_entity.id
_entity.type
_entity.pdbx_description
1 polymer ?
#
loop_
_entity_poly.entity_id
_entity_poly.type
_entity_poly.pdbx_seq_one_letter_code
_entity_poly.pdbx_strand_id
1 'polypeptide(L)'
;MPARARTGGFYRYDLDGLRGIAIALVAMFHVWFGRVSGGVDVFLALSGFFFGGKVLRAALSPELTLSPAAEVIRLVRRLLPALVVVLAGCAVLTILVQPETRWETFADQSLASLGYYQNWELANTVSDYLRAGEAVSPLQHIWSMSVQGQFYVGFLLLAAGCAYAMRGLWRGPRR
;
A
#
# COMPACT_ATOMS: atom_id res chain seq x y z
N MET A 1 6.19 -37.99 31.62
CA MET A 1 6.27 -36.65 31.01
C MET A 1 5.93 -36.77 29.53
N PRO A 2 4.78 -36.29 29.03
CA PRO A 2 4.56 -36.24 27.59
C PRO A 2 5.28 -35.02 27.02
N ALA A 3 6.16 -35.25 26.05
CA ALA A 3 6.86 -34.20 25.32
C ALA A 3 5.85 -33.39 24.49
N ARG A 4 5.83 -32.06 24.67
CA ARG A 4 5.11 -31.13 23.79
C ARG A 4 5.71 -31.25 22.39
N ALA A 5 5.00 -31.89 21.48
CA ALA A 5 5.27 -31.79 20.05
C ALA A 5 5.11 -30.30 19.66
N ARG A 6 6.21 -29.66 19.28
CA ARG A 6 6.17 -28.33 18.67
C ARG A 6 5.50 -28.52 17.31
N THR A 7 4.27 -28.05 17.16
CA THR A 7 3.63 -27.91 15.86
C THR A 7 4.44 -26.88 15.07
N GLY A 8 5.33 -27.37 14.21
CA GLY A 8 6.02 -26.53 13.23
C GLY A 8 4.97 -25.77 12.44
N GLY A 9 5.04 -24.44 12.48
CA GLY A 9 4.12 -23.58 11.74
C GLY A 9 4.22 -23.95 10.26
N PHE A 10 3.16 -24.54 9.72
CA PHE A 10 3.03 -24.78 8.28
C PHE A 10 3.11 -23.42 7.58
N TYR A 11 4.26 -23.13 7.01
CA TYR A 11 4.44 -22.00 6.12
C TYR A 11 3.61 -22.29 4.86
N ARG A 12 2.53 -21.53 4.65
CA ARG A 12 1.57 -21.78 3.56
C ARG A 12 2.11 -21.24 2.24
N TYR A 13 2.94 -22.03 1.59
CA TYR A 13 3.53 -21.75 0.27
C TYR A 13 2.50 -21.39 -0.81
N ASP A 14 1.25 -21.84 -0.67
CA ASP A 14 0.14 -21.53 -1.57
C ASP A 14 -0.10 -20.02 -1.75
N LEU A 15 0.12 -19.24 -0.68
CA LEU A 15 -0.07 -17.78 -0.69
C LEU A 15 1.06 -17.06 -1.43
N ASP A 16 2.27 -17.59 -1.37
CA ASP A 16 3.42 -17.02 -2.06
C ASP A 16 3.41 -17.41 -3.55
N GLY A 17 2.89 -18.59 -3.91
CA GLY A 17 2.64 -18.99 -5.30
C GLY A 17 1.60 -18.11 -6.00
N LEU A 18 0.50 -17.78 -5.31
CA LEU A 18 -0.54 -16.91 -5.87
C LEU A 18 -0.05 -15.45 -6.01
N ARG A 19 0.87 -15.00 -5.14
CA ARG A 19 1.58 -13.70 -5.29
C ARG A 19 2.56 -13.71 -6.46
N GLY A 20 3.26 -14.82 -6.70
CA GLY A 20 4.14 -14.96 -7.85
C GLY A 20 3.37 -14.85 -9.18
N ILE A 21 2.21 -15.50 -9.28
CA ILE A 21 1.35 -15.45 -10.48
C ILE A 21 0.80 -14.03 -10.69
N ALA A 22 0.37 -13.37 -9.62
CA ALA A 22 -0.05 -11.98 -9.63
C ALA A 22 1.03 -11.06 -10.22
N ILE A 23 2.26 -11.16 -9.73
CA ILE A 23 3.40 -10.33 -10.17
C ILE A 23 3.79 -10.66 -11.62
N ALA A 24 3.76 -11.93 -12.02
CA ALA A 24 4.08 -12.36 -13.38
C ALA A 24 3.08 -11.81 -14.41
N LEU A 25 1.78 -11.81 -14.09
CA LEU A 25 0.75 -11.21 -14.95
C LEU A 25 0.94 -9.70 -15.10
N VAL A 26 1.33 -9.01 -14.02
CA VAL A 26 1.63 -7.56 -14.04
C VAL A 26 2.82 -7.26 -14.94
N ALA A 27 3.91 -8.01 -14.81
CA ALA A 27 5.12 -7.84 -15.61
C ALA A 27 4.84 -8.11 -17.11
N MET A 28 4.11 -9.18 -17.41
CA MET A 28 3.78 -9.56 -18.79
C MET A 28 2.91 -8.50 -19.48
N PHE A 29 1.90 -7.97 -18.79
CA PHE A 29 1.05 -6.91 -19.36
C PHE A 29 1.79 -5.59 -19.58
N HIS A 30 2.79 -5.28 -18.75
CA HIS A 30 3.55 -4.04 -18.87
C HIS A 30 4.58 -4.10 -20.02
N VAL A 31 5.26 -5.22 -20.18
CA VAL A 31 6.32 -5.40 -21.18
C VAL A 31 5.76 -5.60 -22.59
N TRP A 32 4.65 -6.33 -22.74
CA TRP A 32 4.18 -6.77 -24.06
C TRP A 32 3.12 -5.88 -24.71
N PHE A 33 2.33 -5.15 -23.93
CA PHE A 33 1.17 -4.41 -24.45
C PHE A 33 1.33 -2.89 -24.45
N GLY A 34 2.44 -2.37 -23.91
CA GLY A 34 2.76 -0.93 -23.97
C GLY A 34 1.71 0.00 -23.34
N ARG A 35 0.81 -0.55 -22.53
CA ARG A 35 -0.29 0.17 -21.85
C ARG A 35 -0.05 0.21 -20.36
N VAL A 36 -0.09 1.41 -19.79
CA VAL A 36 -0.23 1.61 -18.34
C VAL A 36 -1.72 1.49 -17.99
N SER A 37 -2.28 0.28 -17.93
CA SER A 37 -3.39 -0.07 -17.02
C SER A 37 -3.79 -1.53 -17.25
N GLY A 38 -4.06 -2.22 -16.15
CA GLY A 38 -4.13 -3.68 -16.05
C GLY A 38 -3.22 -4.17 -14.93
N GLY A 39 -1.92 -3.87 -15.00
CA GLY A 39 -0.96 -4.32 -14.00
C GLY A 39 -1.16 -3.70 -12.60
N VAL A 40 -1.33 -2.38 -12.51
CA VAL A 40 -1.58 -1.69 -11.23
C VAL A 40 -2.92 -2.12 -10.64
N ASP A 41 -3.95 -2.24 -11.47
CA ASP A 41 -5.30 -2.63 -11.06
C ASP A 41 -5.31 -4.06 -10.48
N VAL A 42 -4.63 -4.99 -11.15
CA VAL A 42 -4.44 -6.39 -10.70
C VAL A 42 -3.61 -6.44 -9.41
N PHE A 43 -2.54 -5.65 -9.31
CA PHE A 43 -1.71 -5.55 -8.10
C PHE A 43 -2.52 -5.03 -6.90
N LEU A 44 -3.32 -3.98 -7.08
CA LEU A 44 -4.20 -3.42 -6.05
C LEU A 44 -5.28 -4.42 -5.64
N ALA A 45 -5.92 -5.09 -6.61
CA ALA A 45 -6.94 -6.10 -6.34
C ALA A 45 -6.39 -7.28 -5.52
N LEU A 46 -5.23 -7.82 -5.90
CA LEU A 46 -4.60 -8.93 -5.18
C LEU A 46 -4.09 -8.51 -3.81
N SER A 47 -3.47 -7.34 -3.72
CA SER A 47 -3.08 -6.72 -2.46
C SER A 47 -4.25 -6.62 -1.50
N GLY A 48 -5.41 -6.17 -2.01
CA GLY A 48 -6.65 -6.06 -1.25
C GLY A 48 -7.22 -7.41 -0.83
N PHE A 49 -7.26 -8.39 -1.74
CA PHE A 49 -7.79 -9.72 -1.46
C PHE A 49 -6.99 -10.44 -0.36
N PHE A 50 -5.66 -10.44 -0.43
CA PHE A 50 -4.81 -11.09 0.57
C PHE A 50 -4.86 -10.39 1.92
N PHE A 51 -4.75 -9.05 1.91
CA PHE A 51 -4.76 -8.27 3.14
C PHE A 51 -6.13 -8.32 3.82
N GLY A 52 -7.21 -8.12 3.04
CA GLY A 52 -8.57 -8.20 3.53
C GLY A 52 -8.92 -9.57 4.08
N GLY A 53 -8.54 -10.65 3.40
CA GLY A 53 -8.71 -12.01 3.89
C GLY A 53 -7.94 -12.31 5.18
N LYS A 54 -6.73 -11.76 5.34
CA LYS A 54 -5.97 -11.84 6.60
C LYS A 54 -6.68 -11.10 7.72
N VAL A 55 -7.14 -9.87 7.46
CA VAL A 55 -7.81 -9.03 8.45
C VAL A 55 -9.13 -9.65 8.90
N LEU A 56 -9.94 -10.13 7.95
CA LEU A 56 -11.23 -10.77 8.24
C LEU A 56 -11.07 -12.06 9.06
N ARG A 57 -10.15 -12.95 8.68
CA ARG A 57 -9.89 -14.19 9.42
C ARG A 57 -9.52 -13.92 10.88
N ALA A 58 -8.68 -12.93 11.10
CA ALA A 58 -8.25 -12.58 12.44
C ALA A 58 -9.32 -11.78 13.21
N ALA A 59 -10.20 -11.03 12.53
CA ALA A 59 -11.38 -10.44 13.18
C ALA A 59 -12.41 -11.50 13.62
N LEU A 60 -12.54 -12.59 12.87
CA LEU A 60 -13.48 -13.69 13.17
C LEU A 60 -12.93 -14.72 14.16
N SER A 61 -11.62 -14.71 14.45
CA SER A 61 -10.98 -15.70 15.33
C SER A 61 -10.74 -15.09 16.72
N PRO A 62 -11.35 -15.61 17.80
CA PRO A 62 -11.17 -15.07 19.16
C PRO A 62 -9.72 -15.11 19.67
N GLU A 63 -8.92 -16.02 19.14
CA GLU A 63 -7.53 -16.25 19.54
C GLU A 63 -6.54 -15.30 18.83
N LEU A 64 -6.92 -14.72 17.69
CA LEU A 64 -6.07 -13.77 16.95
C LEU A 64 -6.46 -12.33 17.30
N THR A 65 -5.68 -11.69 18.16
CA THR A 65 -5.79 -10.23 18.36
C THR A 65 -5.03 -9.49 17.25
N LEU A 66 -5.78 -8.86 16.33
CA LEU A 66 -5.20 -7.86 15.45
C LEU A 66 -5.08 -6.53 16.18
N SER A 67 -3.85 -6.02 16.27
CA SER A 67 -3.61 -4.61 16.55
C SER A 67 -3.42 -3.87 15.22
N PRO A 68 -4.37 -3.01 14.81
CA PRO A 68 -4.24 -2.18 13.61
C PRO A 68 -2.94 -1.36 13.63
N ALA A 69 -2.61 -0.78 14.79
CA ALA A 69 -1.38 -0.01 14.98
C ALA A 69 -0.12 -0.86 14.73
N ALA A 70 -0.08 -2.10 15.23
CA ALA A 70 1.06 -2.98 15.02
C ALA A 70 1.24 -3.37 13.54
N GLU A 71 0.15 -3.54 12.79
CA GLU A 71 0.21 -3.85 11.36
C GLU A 71 0.70 -2.64 10.56
N VAL A 72 0.21 -1.43 10.87
CA VAL A 72 0.69 -0.19 10.25
C VAL A 72 2.18 0.03 10.54
N ILE A 73 2.63 -0.14 11.78
CA ILE A 73 4.05 0.00 12.15
C ILE A 73 4.92 -1.00 11.37
N ARG A 74 4.47 -2.25 11.20
CA ARG A 74 5.17 -3.24 10.37
C ARG A 74 5.29 -2.81 8.92
N LEU A 75 4.22 -2.27 8.35
CA LEU A 75 4.21 -1.78 6.97
C LEU A 75 5.15 -0.59 6.81
N VAL A 76 5.08 0.39 7.70
CA VAL A 76 5.95 1.58 7.69
C VAL A 76 7.42 1.18 7.79
N ARG A 77 7.79 0.33 8.76
CA ARG A 77 9.20 -0.12 8.91
C ARG A 77 9.73 -0.90 7.71
N ARG A 78 8.86 -1.51 6.92
CA ARG A 78 9.24 -2.27 5.73
C ARG A 78 9.33 -1.40 4.48
N LEU A 79 8.39 -0.46 4.30
CA LEU A 79 8.26 0.31 3.05
C LEU A 79 8.99 1.65 3.11
N LEU A 80 9.02 2.30 4.27
CA LEU A 80 9.63 3.63 4.43
C LEU A 80 11.13 3.66 4.10
N PRO A 81 11.97 2.67 4.50
CA PRO A 81 13.40 2.72 4.19
C PRO A 81 13.67 2.72 2.68
N ALA A 82 12.95 1.86 1.93
CA ALA A 82 13.08 1.80 0.48
C ALA A 82 12.59 3.10 -0.18
N LEU A 83 11.47 3.64 0.29
CA LEU A 83 10.94 4.93 -0.19
C LEU A 83 11.95 6.06 0.02
N VAL A 84 12.55 6.16 1.20
CA VAL A 84 13.56 7.20 1.50
C VAL A 84 14.78 7.07 0.59
N VAL A 85 15.28 5.85 0.35
CA VAL A 85 16.41 5.63 -0.57
C VAL A 85 16.08 6.06 -1.99
N VAL A 86 14.88 5.72 -2.48
CA VAL A 86 14.41 6.14 -3.81
C VAL A 86 14.29 7.65 -3.90
N LEU A 87 13.64 8.30 -2.92
CA LEU A 87 13.49 9.76 -2.89
C LEU A 87 14.85 10.47 -2.81
N ALA A 88 15.80 9.96 -2.03
CA ALA A 88 17.15 10.51 -1.95
C ALA A 88 17.88 10.38 -3.30
N GLY A 89 17.80 9.23 -3.96
CA GLY A 89 18.38 9.03 -5.29
C GLY A 89 17.75 9.97 -6.33
N CYS A 90 16.43 10.10 -6.31
CA CYS A 90 15.72 11.05 -7.17
C CYS A 90 16.10 12.50 -6.86
N ALA A 91 16.29 12.88 -5.59
CA ALA A 91 16.69 14.24 -5.20
C ALA A 91 18.08 14.59 -5.76
N VAL A 92 19.04 13.66 -5.65
CA VAL A 92 20.37 13.84 -6.25
C VAL A 92 20.26 14.01 -7.77
N LEU A 93 19.47 13.18 -8.46
CA LEU A 93 19.28 13.30 -9.90
C LEU A 93 18.56 14.59 -10.30
N THR A 94 17.59 15.06 -9.51
CA THR A 94 16.90 16.33 -9.75
C THR A 94 17.87 17.49 -9.67
N ILE A 95 18.73 17.54 -8.64
CA ILE A 95 19.74 18.60 -8.48
C ILE A 95 20.77 18.57 -9.63
N LEU A 96 21.16 17.38 -10.10
CA LEU A 96 22.19 17.23 -11.14
C LEU A 96 21.67 17.44 -12.57
N VAL A 97 20.39 17.15 -12.84
CA VAL A 97 19.85 17.06 -14.21
C VAL A 97 18.75 18.09 -14.48
N GLN A 98 17.95 18.46 -13.48
CA GLN A 98 16.77 19.31 -13.67
C GLN A 98 17.04 20.78 -13.34
N PRO A 99 16.42 21.72 -14.07
CA PRO A 99 16.48 23.14 -13.74
C PRO A 99 15.95 23.44 -12.33
N GLU A 100 16.49 24.47 -11.67
CA GLU A 100 16.08 24.93 -10.34
C GLU A 100 14.58 25.25 -10.24
N THR A 101 13.96 25.66 -11.35
CA THR A 101 12.52 25.92 -11.44
C THR A 101 11.65 24.70 -11.14
N ARG A 102 12.20 23.47 -11.20
CA ARG A 102 11.48 22.22 -10.93
C ARG A 102 11.73 21.65 -9.54
N TRP A 103 12.60 22.28 -8.75
CA TRP A 103 13.00 21.76 -7.43
C TRP A 103 11.87 21.88 -6.40
N GLU A 104 11.09 22.94 -6.46
CA GLU A 104 9.92 23.14 -5.60
C GLU A 104 8.86 22.06 -5.86
N THR A 105 8.48 21.84 -7.12
CA THR A 105 7.56 20.76 -7.51
C THR A 105 8.07 19.38 -7.10
N PHE A 106 9.38 19.14 -7.20
CA PHE A 106 9.98 17.89 -6.73
C PHE A 106 9.87 17.73 -5.20
N ALA A 107 10.08 18.81 -4.45
CA ALA A 107 9.95 18.81 -2.99
C ALA A 107 8.51 18.51 -2.56
N ASP A 108 7.52 19.15 -3.18
CA ASP A 108 6.09 18.93 -2.90
C ASP A 108 5.69 17.49 -3.19
N GLN A 109 6.07 16.94 -4.35
CA GLN A 109 5.82 15.55 -4.69
C GLN A 109 6.59 14.56 -3.79
N SER A 110 7.75 14.95 -3.26
CA SER A 110 8.49 14.12 -2.30
C SER A 110 7.79 14.08 -0.95
N LEU A 111 7.27 15.22 -0.47
CA LEU A 111 6.45 15.30 0.74
C LEU A 111 5.16 14.51 0.60
N ALA A 112 4.49 14.65 -0.54
CA ALA A 112 3.28 13.89 -0.86
C ALA A 112 3.52 12.38 -0.95
N SER A 113 4.69 11.98 -1.46
CA SER A 113 5.13 10.58 -1.46
C SER A 113 5.37 10.05 -0.04
N LEU A 114 6.07 10.80 0.81
CA LEU A 114 6.29 10.43 2.22
C LEU A 114 4.99 10.34 3.02
N GLY A 115 4.06 11.25 2.75
CA GLY A 115 2.75 11.29 3.38
C GLY A 115 1.73 10.31 2.81
N TYR A 116 2.10 9.49 1.81
CA TYR A 116 1.19 8.58 1.11
C TYR A 116 -0.05 9.30 0.54
N TYR A 117 0.08 10.54 0.07
CA TYR A 117 -0.99 11.30 -0.59
C TYR A 117 -0.61 11.76 -2.01
N GLN A 118 0.43 11.17 -2.58
CA GLN A 118 0.96 11.47 -3.92
C GLN A 118 -0.11 11.42 -5.03
N ASN A 119 -1.12 10.57 -4.91
CA ASN A 119 -2.24 10.52 -5.86
C ASN A 119 -3.05 11.82 -5.90
N TRP A 120 -3.20 12.51 -4.77
CA TRP A 120 -3.90 13.78 -4.68
C TRP A 120 -3.03 14.92 -5.22
N GLU A 121 -1.75 14.89 -4.89
CA GLU A 121 -0.77 15.84 -5.42
C GLU A 121 -0.74 15.81 -6.95
N LEU A 122 -0.56 14.61 -7.52
CA LEU A 122 -0.64 14.46 -8.97
C LEU A 122 -1.98 14.90 -9.55
N ALA A 123 -3.11 14.62 -8.89
CA ALA A 123 -4.42 15.04 -9.40
C ALA A 123 -4.52 16.57 -9.47
N ASN A 124 -3.99 17.28 -8.47
CA ASN A 124 -3.94 18.73 -8.44
C ASN A 124 -3.00 19.26 -9.54
N THR A 125 -1.79 18.70 -9.66
CA THR A 125 -0.84 19.08 -10.72
C THR A 125 -1.36 18.77 -12.13
N VAL A 126 -2.10 17.66 -12.31
CA VAL A 126 -2.71 17.29 -13.60
C VAL A 126 -3.88 18.21 -13.97
N SER A 127 -4.60 18.76 -13.00
CA SER A 127 -5.63 19.77 -13.29
C SER A 127 -5.04 21.06 -13.89
N ASP A 128 -3.80 21.42 -13.50
CA ASP A 128 -3.03 22.50 -14.10
C ASP A 128 -2.35 22.12 -15.43
N TYR A 129 -2.19 20.81 -15.68
CA TYR A 129 -1.52 20.21 -16.85
C TYR A 129 -2.30 20.37 -18.16
N LEU A 130 -3.62 20.62 -18.12
CA LEU A 130 -4.37 21.03 -19.33
C LEU A 130 -3.89 22.39 -19.89
N ARG A 131 -2.99 23.10 -19.18
CA ARG A 131 -2.42 24.38 -19.62
C ARG A 131 -0.90 24.37 -19.89
N ALA A 132 -0.14 23.34 -19.52
CA ALA A 132 1.33 23.33 -19.71
C ALA A 132 1.92 21.93 -19.94
N GLY A 133 2.61 21.74 -21.06
CA GLY A 133 3.21 20.48 -21.49
C GLY A 133 4.55 20.15 -20.80
N GLU A 134 4.53 19.96 -19.48
CA GLU A 134 5.71 19.54 -18.71
C GLU A 134 5.95 18.02 -18.76
N ALA A 135 7.21 17.60 -18.78
CA ALA A 135 7.60 16.20 -18.80
C ALA A 135 7.14 15.43 -17.55
N VAL A 136 6.66 14.20 -17.76
CA VAL A 136 6.26 13.19 -16.76
C VAL A 136 7.26 13.13 -15.61
N SER A 137 6.79 13.40 -14.38
CA SER A 137 7.65 13.35 -13.19
C SER A 137 8.07 11.91 -12.86
N PRO A 138 9.33 11.66 -12.46
CA PRO A 138 9.77 10.34 -12.02
C PRO A 138 9.04 9.85 -10.77
N LEU A 139 8.49 10.76 -9.95
CA LEU A 139 7.74 10.41 -8.74
C LEU A 139 6.30 9.99 -9.01
N GLN A 140 5.85 10.03 -10.27
CA GLN A 140 4.48 9.64 -10.60
C GLN A 140 4.20 8.19 -10.21
N HIS A 141 5.15 7.27 -10.35
CA HIS A 141 4.96 5.85 -10.00
C HIS A 141 4.60 5.58 -8.53
N ILE A 142 4.89 6.52 -7.62
CA ILE A 142 4.61 6.40 -6.18
C ILE A 142 3.11 6.55 -5.87
N TRP A 143 2.30 7.08 -6.80
CA TRP A 143 0.86 7.23 -6.63
C TRP A 143 0.17 5.90 -6.26
N SER A 144 0.57 4.80 -6.91
CA SER A 144 -0.02 3.48 -6.69
C SER A 144 0.31 2.93 -5.29
N MET A 145 1.52 3.20 -4.80
CA MET A 145 1.94 2.87 -3.43
C MET A 145 1.12 3.68 -2.40
N SER A 146 0.88 4.97 -2.68
CA SER A 146 0.05 5.84 -1.83
C SER A 146 -1.37 5.29 -1.68
N VAL A 147 -2.02 4.98 -2.80
CA VAL A 147 -3.37 4.39 -2.82
C VAL A 147 -3.41 3.04 -2.10
N GLN A 148 -2.41 2.18 -2.31
CA GLN A 148 -2.31 0.91 -1.60
C GLN A 148 -2.22 1.09 -0.08
N GLY A 149 -1.39 2.03 0.39
CA GLY A 149 -1.25 2.34 1.81
C GLY A 149 -2.56 2.88 2.41
N GLN A 150 -3.21 3.81 1.72
CA GLN A 150 -4.53 4.34 2.11
C GLN A 150 -5.57 3.23 2.22
N PHE A 151 -5.63 2.32 1.25
CA PHE A 151 -6.52 1.16 1.28
C PHE A 151 -6.28 0.28 2.51
N TYR A 152 -5.01 -0.03 2.84
CA TYR A 152 -4.68 -0.86 4.01
C TYR A 152 -5.12 -0.23 5.33
N VAL A 153 -4.84 1.06 5.52
CA VAL A 153 -5.24 1.79 6.72
C VAL A 153 -6.77 1.88 6.79
N GLY A 154 -7.42 2.27 5.68
CA GLY A 154 -8.88 2.37 5.60
C GLY A 154 -9.58 1.04 5.90
N PHE A 155 -9.08 -0.07 5.35
CA PHE A 155 -9.65 -1.39 5.59
C PHE A 155 -9.48 -1.86 7.04
N LEU A 156 -8.33 -1.58 7.67
CA LEU A 156 -8.11 -1.87 9.09
C LEU A 156 -9.08 -1.08 9.98
N LEU A 157 -9.27 0.21 9.70
CA LEU A 157 -10.19 1.07 10.45
C LEU A 157 -11.64 0.62 10.27
N LEU A 158 -12.04 0.26 9.04
CA LEU A 158 -13.37 -0.27 8.76
C LEU A 158 -13.62 -1.58 9.53
N ALA A 159 -12.69 -2.53 9.46
CA ALA A 159 -12.82 -3.81 10.17
C ALA A 159 -12.88 -3.62 11.69
N ALA A 160 -12.04 -2.73 12.24
CA ALA A 160 -12.06 -2.40 13.66
C ALA A 160 -13.37 -1.71 14.08
N GLY A 161 -13.87 -0.78 13.26
CA GLY A 161 -15.14 -0.09 13.45
C GLY A 161 -16.33 -1.04 13.45
N CYS A 162 -16.41 -1.96 12.48
CA CYS A 162 -17.45 -3.00 12.45
C CYS A 162 -17.38 -3.91 13.69
N ALA A 163 -16.18 -4.33 14.10
CA ALA A 163 -16.01 -5.14 15.31
C ALA A 163 -16.44 -4.40 16.58
N TYR A 164 -16.15 -3.10 16.69
CA TYR A 164 -16.59 -2.28 17.81
C TYR A 164 -18.12 -2.11 17.81
N ALA A 165 -18.72 -1.81 16.66
CA ALA A 165 -20.17 -1.64 16.52
C ALA A 165 -20.94 -2.93 16.88
N MET A 166 -20.49 -4.09 16.40
CA MET A 166 -21.12 -5.38 16.73
C MET A 166 -20.98 -5.73 18.23
N ARG A 167 -19.85 -5.40 18.87
CA ARG A 167 -19.67 -5.57 20.32
C ARG A 167 -20.57 -4.62 21.12
N GLY A 168 -20.81 -3.41 20.63
CA GLY A 168 -21.77 -2.46 21.21
C GLY A 168 -23.21 -2.94 21.10
N LEU A 169 -23.57 -3.54 19.96
CA LEU A 169 -24.92 -4.06 19.70
C LEU A 169 -25.23 -5.31 20.55
N TRP A 170 -24.25 -6.19 20.76
CA TRP A 170 -24.42 -7.41 21.58
C TRP A 170 -24.39 -7.15 23.09
N ARG A 171 -23.98 -5.95 23.52
CA ARG A 171 -24.04 -5.50 24.93
C ARG A 171 -25.32 -4.72 25.26
N GLY A 172 -26.34 -4.77 24.39
CA GLY A 172 -27.69 -4.26 24.64
C GLY A 172 -28.35 -4.89 25.88
N PRO A 173 -29.27 -4.18 26.55
CA PRO A 173 -29.41 -4.14 28.00
C PRO A 173 -29.69 -5.51 28.63
N ARG A 174 -28.79 -5.94 29.52
CA ARG A 174 -29.10 -6.98 30.50
C ARG A 174 -30.22 -6.44 31.38
N ARG A 175 -31.43 -6.98 31.18
CA ARG A 175 -32.55 -6.84 32.12
C ARG A 175 -32.18 -7.42 33.47
#